data_AF-A0A6G6Z5D4-F1
#
_entry.id   AF-A0A6G6Z5D4-F1
#
_cell.length_a   1.000
_cell.length_b   1.000
_cell.length_c   1.000
_cell.angle_alpha   90.00
_cell.angle_beta   90.00
_cell.angle_gamma   90.00
#
_symmetry.space_group_name_H-M   'P 1'
#
loop_
_entity.id
_entity.type
_entity.pdbx_description
1 polymer ?
#
loop_
_entity_poly.entity_id
_entity_poly.type
_entity_poly.pdbx_seq_one_letter_code
_entity_poly.pdbx_strand_id
1 'polypeptide(L)'
;MPAAFMGAEGRYEDYIYLQMLQREWERPVAEFQTFAHFADAERPSARAALVLLFWGYFETRIERLHRTAMRKLPQRVLDDQLRRYSGVGSRLNDLYKIFFGTNYSDDLRGHGFAAVADLLNDIHKRRNEFSRGKPQAISEAVVNALVENLKAEHEAWITVYNSRVGS
;
A
#
# COMPACT_ATOMS: atom_id res chain seq x y z
N MET A 1 6.76 -26.70 0.72
CA MET A 1 6.04 -25.43 0.43
C MET A 1 5.57 -24.87 1.75
N PRO A 2 5.83 -23.59 2.09
CA PRO A 2 5.28 -23.01 3.29
C PRO A 2 3.75 -22.96 3.16
N ALA A 3 3.04 -23.23 4.25
CA ALA A 3 1.60 -23.28 4.29
C ALA A 3 1.02 -21.93 3.83
N ALA A 4 0.37 -21.92 2.67
CA ALA A 4 -0.46 -20.81 2.25
C ALA A 4 -1.56 -20.65 3.29
N PHE A 5 -1.60 -19.50 3.96
CA PHE A 5 -2.65 -19.15 4.91
C PHE A 5 -4.00 -19.24 4.19
N MET A 6 -4.74 -20.31 4.48
CA MET A 6 -6.06 -20.57 3.93
C MET A 6 -7.03 -19.51 4.47
N GLY A 7 -7.59 -18.71 3.58
CA GLY A 7 -8.68 -17.76 3.88
C GLY A 7 -8.52 -16.40 3.21
N ALA A 8 -7.32 -16.02 2.78
CA ALA A 8 -7.07 -14.68 2.25
C ALA A 8 -6.61 -14.71 0.80
N GLU A 9 -6.72 -13.58 0.12
CA GLU A 9 -5.91 -13.34 -1.07
C GLU A 9 -4.43 -13.62 -0.78
N GLY A 10 -3.92 -14.63 -1.48
CA GLY A 10 -2.53 -14.98 -1.66
C GLY A 10 -2.35 -15.40 -3.11
N ARG A 11 -2.78 -14.53 -4.04
CA ARG A 11 -2.65 -14.82 -5.47
C ARG A 11 -1.16 -14.89 -5.80
N TYR A 12 -0.82 -15.65 -6.85
CA TYR A 12 0.56 -15.71 -7.35
C TYR A 12 1.16 -14.32 -7.59
N GLU A 13 0.34 -13.37 -8.04
CA GLU A 13 0.70 -11.97 -8.22
C GLU A 13 1.18 -11.29 -6.93
N ASP A 14 0.53 -11.56 -5.79
CA ASP A 14 0.91 -10.99 -4.48
C ASP A 14 2.29 -11.54 -4.05
N TYR A 15 2.53 -12.82 -4.31
CA TYR A 15 3.82 -13.45 -4.05
C TYR A 15 4.94 -12.90 -4.96
N ILE A 16 4.70 -12.79 -6.26
CA ILE A 16 5.64 -12.19 -7.21
C ILE A 16 5.94 -10.74 -6.83
N TYR A 17 4.91 -10.01 -6.38
CA TYR A 17 5.06 -8.63 -5.98
C TYR A 17 5.97 -8.46 -4.75
N LEU A 18 5.77 -9.29 -3.72
CA LEU A 18 6.67 -9.33 -2.56
C LEU A 18 8.10 -9.72 -2.95
N GLN A 19 8.26 -10.65 -3.89
CA GLN A 19 9.58 -11.00 -4.43
C GLN A 19 10.24 -9.83 -5.18
N MET A 20 9.47 -9.02 -5.92
CA MET A 20 10.00 -7.83 -6.60
C MET A 20 10.48 -6.78 -5.59
N LEU A 21 9.72 -6.54 -4.51
CA LEU A 21 10.16 -5.65 -3.43
C LEU A 21 11.41 -6.18 -2.74
N GLN A 22 11.46 -7.48 -2.44
CA GLN A 22 12.63 -8.11 -1.83
C GLN A 22 13.86 -8.01 -2.73
N ARG A 23 13.72 -8.28 -4.03
CA ARG A 23 14.81 -8.17 -5.01
C ARG A 23 15.36 -6.74 -5.08
N GLU A 24 14.49 -5.74 -5.11
CA GLU A 24 14.93 -4.33 -5.18
C GLU A 24 15.59 -3.88 -3.88
N TRP A 25 15.17 -4.43 -2.73
CA TRP A 25 15.85 -4.24 -1.46
C TRP A 25 17.26 -4.87 -1.44
N GLU A 26 17.38 -6.11 -1.91
CA GLU A 26 18.63 -6.89 -1.94
C GLU A 26 19.63 -6.39 -2.99
N ARG A 27 19.21 -5.51 -3.90
CA ARG A 27 20.06 -4.96 -4.96
C ARG A 27 21.27 -4.21 -4.36
N PRO A 28 22.50 -4.41 -4.89
CA PRO A 28 23.71 -3.84 -4.30
C PRO A 28 23.69 -2.31 -4.22
N VAL A 29 24.06 -1.77 -3.05
CA VAL A 29 24.11 -0.32 -2.74
C VAL A 29 25.02 0.46 -3.71
N ALA A 30 26.03 -0.19 -4.30
CA ALA A 30 26.94 0.44 -5.26
C ALA A 30 26.22 0.98 -6.50
N GLU A 31 25.10 0.37 -6.92
CA GLU A 31 24.29 0.84 -8.06
C GLU A 31 23.44 2.09 -7.73
N PHE A 32 23.43 2.47 -6.46
CA PHE A 32 22.56 3.50 -5.87
C PHE A 32 23.33 4.74 -5.38
N GLN A 33 24.67 4.75 -5.52
CA GLN A 33 25.52 5.92 -5.22
C GLN A 33 25.27 7.13 -6.12
N THR A 34 24.37 7.00 -7.09
CA THR A 34 23.99 8.00 -8.09
C THR A 34 23.58 9.35 -7.50
N PHE A 35 23.06 9.40 -6.26
CA PHE A 35 22.59 10.64 -5.60
C PHE A 35 23.53 11.21 -4.54
N ALA A 36 24.76 10.69 -4.42
CA ALA A 36 25.73 11.17 -3.44
C ALA A 36 26.11 12.66 -3.60
N HIS A 37 25.85 13.25 -4.78
CA HIS A 37 26.10 14.65 -5.09
C HIS A 37 25.09 15.65 -4.47
N PHE A 38 23.94 15.17 -3.97
CA PHE A 38 23.00 16.03 -3.22
C PHE A 38 23.42 16.16 -1.75
N ALA A 39 23.09 17.29 -1.12
CA ALA A 39 23.20 17.46 0.33
C ALA A 39 22.27 16.48 1.07
N ASP A 40 22.64 16.03 2.27
CA ASP A 40 21.91 14.96 2.98
C ASP A 40 20.42 15.29 3.19
N ALA A 41 20.07 16.57 3.42
CA ALA A 41 18.69 17.01 3.59
C ALA A 41 17.86 17.04 2.29
N GLU A 42 18.52 17.03 1.13
CA GLU A 42 17.90 17.08 -0.20
C GLU A 42 18.05 15.77 -0.96
N ARG A 43 18.76 14.80 -0.39
CA ARG A 43 19.05 13.52 -1.03
C ARG A 43 17.82 12.62 -0.96
N PRO A 44 17.23 12.21 -2.10
CA PRO A 44 16.22 11.16 -2.11
C PRO A 44 16.84 9.82 -1.72
N SER A 45 16.01 8.91 -1.22
CA SER A 45 16.43 7.52 -1.15
C SER A 45 16.72 7.01 -2.54
N ALA A 46 17.85 6.34 -2.70
CA ALA A 46 18.17 5.68 -3.95
C ALA A 46 17.24 4.49 -4.23
N ARG A 47 16.54 4.01 -3.19
CA ARG A 47 15.51 2.98 -3.23
C ARG A 47 14.09 3.56 -3.15
N ALA A 48 13.88 4.84 -3.46
CA ALA A 48 12.55 5.44 -3.47
C ALA A 48 11.53 4.68 -4.36
N ALA A 49 12.03 3.98 -5.39
CA ALA A 49 11.23 3.09 -6.22
C ALA A 49 10.49 2.01 -5.43
N LEU A 50 11.04 1.50 -4.32
CA LEU A 50 10.36 0.52 -3.44
C LEU A 50 9.04 1.07 -2.90
N VAL A 51 9.04 2.32 -2.43
CA VAL A 51 7.86 2.97 -1.87
C VAL A 51 6.82 3.24 -2.95
N LEU A 52 7.26 3.69 -4.13
CA LEU A 52 6.36 3.94 -5.27
C LEU A 52 5.71 2.66 -5.79
N LEU A 53 6.51 1.60 -5.95
CA LEU A 53 6.03 0.29 -6.31
C LEU A 53 5.01 -0.15 -5.25
N PHE A 54 5.40 -0.16 -3.97
CA PHE A 54 4.56 -0.65 -2.86
C PHE A 54 3.20 0.03 -2.88
N TRP A 55 3.22 1.34 -3.03
CA TRP A 55 2.00 2.13 -3.05
C TRP A 55 1.11 1.80 -4.26
N GLY A 56 1.69 1.62 -5.45
CA GLY A 56 0.94 1.21 -6.63
C GLY A 56 0.26 -0.15 -6.43
N TYR A 57 0.95 -1.11 -5.82
CA TYR A 57 0.34 -2.41 -5.49
C TYR A 57 -0.75 -2.30 -4.42
N PHE A 58 -0.51 -1.53 -3.36
CA PHE A 58 -1.50 -1.24 -2.34
C PHE A 58 -2.79 -0.65 -2.95
N GLU A 59 -2.68 0.26 -3.92
CA GLU A 59 -3.84 0.80 -4.66
C GLU A 59 -4.65 -0.30 -5.37
N THR A 60 -3.98 -1.28 -5.98
CA THR A 60 -4.65 -2.41 -6.63
C THR A 60 -5.38 -3.31 -5.64
N ARG A 61 -4.80 -3.55 -4.45
CA ARG A 61 -5.44 -4.31 -3.36
C ARG A 61 -6.70 -3.61 -2.89
N ILE A 62 -6.64 -2.31 -2.63
CA ILE A 62 -7.79 -1.51 -2.21
C ILE A 62 -8.89 -1.50 -3.28
N GLU A 63 -8.54 -1.34 -4.56
CA GLU A 63 -9.53 -1.46 -5.63
C GLU A 63 -10.23 -2.82 -5.61
N ARG A 64 -9.47 -3.88 -5.39
CA ARG A 64 -9.99 -5.24 -5.38
C ARG A 64 -10.93 -5.49 -4.20
N LEU A 65 -10.60 -5.00 -3.00
CA LEU A 65 -11.50 -5.04 -1.85
C LEU A 65 -12.86 -4.40 -2.19
N HIS A 66 -12.81 -3.21 -2.79
CA HIS A 66 -14.02 -2.49 -3.22
C HIS A 66 -14.80 -3.25 -4.28
N ARG A 67 -14.12 -3.81 -5.29
CA ARG A 67 -14.77 -4.65 -6.32
C ARG A 67 -15.45 -5.87 -5.69
N THR A 68 -14.80 -6.57 -4.76
CA THR A 68 -15.37 -7.73 -4.08
C THR A 68 -16.57 -7.33 -3.23
N ALA A 69 -16.49 -6.25 -2.47
CA ALA A 69 -17.61 -5.75 -1.65
C ALA A 69 -18.82 -5.37 -2.52
N MET A 70 -18.58 -4.83 -3.72
CA MET A 70 -19.59 -4.44 -4.69
C MET A 70 -20.04 -5.55 -5.63
N ARG A 71 -19.56 -6.81 -5.50
CA ARG A 71 -19.78 -7.88 -6.50
C ARG A 71 -21.25 -8.17 -6.81
N LYS A 72 -22.17 -7.82 -5.91
CA LYS A 72 -23.62 -8.01 -6.08
C LYS A 72 -24.31 -6.84 -6.80
N LEU A 73 -23.62 -5.72 -6.99
CA LEU A 73 -24.15 -4.56 -7.72
C LEU A 73 -24.05 -4.78 -9.23
N PRO A 74 -24.93 -4.15 -10.04
CA PRO A 74 -24.77 -4.13 -11.48
C PRO A 74 -23.40 -3.54 -11.88
N GLN A 75 -22.74 -4.15 -12.86
CA GLN A 75 -21.38 -3.77 -13.30
C GLN A 75 -21.25 -2.26 -13.58
N ARG A 76 -22.26 -1.67 -14.24
CA ARG A 76 -22.29 -0.23 -14.54
C ARG A 76 -22.26 0.66 -13.28
N VAL A 77 -22.91 0.22 -12.20
CA VAL A 77 -22.90 0.94 -10.92
C VAL A 77 -21.53 0.84 -10.27
N LEU A 78 -20.93 -0.35 -10.28
CA LEU A 78 -19.58 -0.57 -9.77
C LEU A 78 -18.55 0.33 -10.48
N ASP A 79 -18.55 0.34 -11.81
CA ASP A 79 -17.59 1.12 -12.59
C ASP A 79 -17.79 2.63 -12.39
N ASP A 80 -19.05 3.08 -12.24
CA ASP A 80 -19.34 4.48 -11.93
C ASP A 80 -18.84 4.88 -10.53
N GLN A 81 -19.02 4.04 -9.51
CA GLN A 81 -18.47 4.30 -8.16
C GLN A 81 -16.94 4.35 -8.19
N LEU A 82 -16.27 3.39 -8.83
CA LEU A 82 -14.79 3.38 -8.91
C LEU A 82 -14.23 4.57 -9.68
N ARG A 83 -14.97 5.08 -10.66
CA ARG A 83 -14.61 6.29 -11.42
C ARG A 83 -14.84 7.56 -10.60
N ARG A 84 -15.96 7.65 -9.87
CA ARG A 84 -16.28 8.79 -8.99
C ARG A 84 -15.24 8.93 -7.88
N TYR A 85 -14.78 7.82 -7.32
CA TYR A 85 -13.73 7.75 -6.31
C TYR A 85 -12.44 7.21 -6.92
N SER A 86 -11.90 7.91 -7.92
CA SER A 86 -10.71 7.46 -8.66
C SER A 86 -9.41 7.60 -7.86
N GLY A 87 -9.35 8.56 -6.93
CA GLY A 87 -8.17 8.78 -6.09
C GLY A 87 -8.11 7.81 -4.91
N VAL A 88 -6.95 7.22 -4.65
CA VAL A 88 -6.76 6.29 -3.52
C VAL A 88 -7.21 6.87 -2.18
N GLY A 89 -6.92 8.15 -1.89
CA GLY A 89 -7.37 8.79 -0.65
C GLY A 89 -8.90 8.78 -0.50
N SER A 90 -9.62 9.09 -1.58
CA SER A 90 -11.08 9.01 -1.62
C SER A 90 -11.60 7.57 -1.50
N ARG A 91 -10.84 6.58 -2.00
CA ARG A 91 -11.18 5.16 -1.85
C ARG A 91 -10.98 4.65 -0.43
N LEU A 92 -9.94 5.10 0.26
CA LEU A 92 -9.61 4.71 1.63
C LEU A 92 -10.54 5.35 2.67
N ASN A 93 -11.07 6.55 2.35
CA ASN A 93 -11.93 7.30 3.25
C ASN A 93 -13.41 7.19 2.84
N ASP A 94 -13.80 7.88 1.77
CA ASP A 94 -15.20 8.06 1.41
C ASP A 94 -15.86 6.78 0.91
N LEU A 95 -15.25 6.11 -0.08
CA LEU A 95 -15.79 4.88 -0.63
C LEU A 95 -15.78 3.76 0.42
N TYR A 96 -14.71 3.67 1.22
CA TYR A 96 -14.62 2.74 2.33
C TYR A 96 -15.75 2.93 3.33
N LYS A 97 -16.03 4.19 3.70
CA LYS A 97 -17.09 4.52 4.65
C LYS A 97 -18.47 4.20 4.14
N ILE A 98 -18.72 4.40 2.85
CA ILE A 98 -19.99 4.03 2.21
C ILE A 98 -20.26 2.52 2.36
N PHE A 99 -19.27 1.67 2.14
CA PHE A 99 -19.47 0.22 2.13
C PHE A 99 -19.29 -0.47 3.49
N PHE A 100 -18.45 0.08 4.36
CA PHE A 100 -18.02 -0.59 5.59
C PHE A 100 -18.31 0.21 6.87
N GLY A 101 -18.87 1.42 6.76
CA GLY A 101 -19.26 2.26 7.89
C GLY A 101 -18.10 2.93 8.66
N THR A 102 -16.85 2.73 8.22
CA THR A 102 -15.63 3.30 8.81
C THR A 102 -14.68 3.78 7.70
N ASN A 103 -13.50 4.34 7.99
CA ASN A 103 -12.44 4.50 6.98
C ASN A 103 -11.37 3.41 7.17
N TYR A 104 -10.51 3.21 6.17
CA TYR A 104 -9.51 2.14 6.21
C TYR A 104 -8.50 2.28 7.35
N SER A 105 -8.11 3.51 7.70
CA SER A 105 -7.15 3.76 8.78
C SER A 105 -7.74 3.39 10.14
N ASP A 106 -8.99 3.78 10.40
CA ASP A 106 -9.72 3.43 11.61
C ASP A 106 -10.03 1.94 11.67
N ASP A 107 -10.26 1.28 10.53
CA ASP A 107 -10.47 -0.17 10.49
C ASP A 107 -9.20 -0.94 10.87
N LEU A 108 -8.04 -0.53 10.33
CA LEU A 108 -6.75 -1.07 10.74
C LEU A 108 -6.52 -0.92 12.24
N ARG A 109 -6.83 0.27 12.80
CA ARG A 109 -6.73 0.51 14.25
C ARG A 109 -7.68 -0.39 15.05
N GLY A 110 -8.92 -0.53 14.59
CA GLY A 110 -9.93 -1.40 15.22
C GLY A 110 -9.51 -2.87 15.25
N HIS A 111 -8.69 -3.29 14.28
CA HIS A 111 -8.10 -4.63 14.22
C HIS A 111 -6.72 -4.76 14.90
N GLY A 112 -6.25 -3.73 15.61
CA GLY A 112 -4.98 -3.76 16.36
C GLY A 112 -3.74 -3.37 15.56
N PHE A 113 -3.89 -2.93 14.30
CA PHE A 113 -2.79 -2.57 13.40
C PHE A 113 -2.55 -1.06 13.32
N ALA A 114 -2.54 -0.37 14.47
CA ALA A 114 -2.35 1.07 14.53
C ALA A 114 -1.04 1.54 13.88
N ALA A 115 0.07 0.82 14.10
CA ALA A 115 1.36 1.14 13.50
C ALA A 115 1.33 1.05 11.96
N VAL A 116 0.60 0.07 11.40
CA VAL A 116 0.41 -0.04 9.95
C VAL A 116 -0.43 1.12 9.43
N ALA A 117 -1.47 1.52 10.15
CA ALA A 117 -2.29 2.67 9.79
C ALA A 117 -1.46 3.97 9.73
N ASP A 118 -0.58 4.17 10.72
CA ASP A 118 0.32 5.32 10.77
C ASP A 118 1.35 5.28 9.63
N LEU A 119 1.94 4.11 9.37
CA LEU A 119 2.87 3.91 8.26
C LEU A 119 2.24 4.24 6.90
N LEU A 120 1.05 3.71 6.61
CA LEU A 120 0.38 3.93 5.32
C LEU A 120 0.00 5.41 5.13
N ASN A 121 -0.37 6.11 6.20
CA ASN A 121 -0.64 7.54 6.16
C ASN A 121 0.63 8.35 5.86
N ASP A 122 1.77 8.02 6.49
CA ASP A 122 3.05 8.67 6.17
C ASP A 122 3.46 8.38 4.72
N ILE A 123 3.43 7.12 4.28
CA ILE A 123 3.75 6.75 2.89
C ILE A 123 2.88 7.53 1.89
N HIS A 124 1.56 7.62 2.13
CA HIS A 124 0.67 8.39 1.27
C HIS A 124 1.10 9.86 1.17
N LYS A 125 1.43 10.48 2.31
CA LYS A 125 1.91 11.85 2.38
C LYS A 125 3.22 12.03 1.63
N ARG A 126 4.22 11.18 1.89
CA ARG A 126 5.56 11.25 1.26
C ARG A 126 5.49 11.03 -0.24
N ARG A 127 4.69 10.07 -0.70
CA ARG A 127 4.45 9.82 -2.13
C ARG A 127 3.80 11.02 -2.81
N ASN A 128 2.83 11.68 -2.17
CA ASN A 128 2.21 12.88 -2.71
C ASN A 128 3.19 14.05 -2.78
N GLU A 129 4.04 14.24 -1.77
CA GLU A 129 5.10 15.25 -1.78
C GLU A 129 6.12 14.97 -2.90
N PHE A 130 6.53 13.71 -3.08
CA PHE A 130 7.39 13.26 -4.16
C PHE A 130 6.81 13.62 -5.54
N SER A 131 5.54 13.25 -5.79
CA SER A 131 4.85 13.57 -7.05
C SER A 131 4.68 15.09 -7.30
N ARG A 132 4.77 15.92 -6.26
CA ARG A 132 4.72 17.39 -6.33
C ARG A 132 6.11 18.03 -6.51
N GLY A 133 7.13 17.25 -6.84
CA GLY A 133 8.48 17.74 -7.11
C GLY A 133 9.38 17.84 -5.89
N LYS A 134 9.07 17.12 -4.80
CA LYS A 134 9.96 16.98 -3.63
C LYS A 134 10.56 15.57 -3.58
N PRO A 135 11.55 15.24 -4.44
CA PRO A 135 12.10 13.88 -4.51
C PRO A 135 12.64 13.37 -3.16
N GLN A 136 13.18 14.27 -2.32
CA GLN A 136 13.68 13.98 -0.98
C GLN A 136 12.61 13.56 0.04
N ALA A 137 11.32 13.70 -0.29
CA ALA A 137 10.23 13.28 0.60
C ALA A 137 10.25 11.77 0.87
N ILE A 138 10.73 10.97 -0.09
CA ILE A 138 11.00 9.55 0.12
C ILE A 138 12.48 9.40 0.48
N SER A 139 12.77 9.49 1.77
CA SER A 139 14.12 9.33 2.33
C SER A 139 14.42 7.86 2.68
N GLU A 140 15.68 7.53 2.97
CA GLU A 140 16.07 6.18 3.41
C GLU A 140 15.30 5.74 4.65
N ALA A 141 14.98 6.66 5.57
CA ALA A 141 14.18 6.36 6.74
C ALA A 141 12.76 5.89 6.38
N VAL A 142 12.15 6.49 5.36
CA VAL A 142 10.81 6.09 4.86
C VAL A 142 10.89 4.71 4.21
N VAL A 143 11.93 4.44 3.43
CA VAL A 143 12.12 3.13 2.81
C VAL A 143 12.34 2.05 3.85
N ASN A 144 13.22 2.29 4.84
CA ASN A 144 13.49 1.33 5.91
C ASN A 144 12.22 1.05 6.72
N ALA A 145 11.47 2.08 7.10
CA ALA A 145 10.20 1.93 7.82
C ALA A 145 9.20 1.07 7.03
N LEU A 146 9.10 1.26 5.71
CA LEU A 146 8.28 0.39 4.87
C LEU A 146 8.76 -1.07 4.93
N VAL A 147 10.04 -1.32 4.63
CA VAL A 147 10.60 -2.67 4.53
C VAL A 147 10.45 -3.44 5.85
N GLU A 148 10.75 -2.80 6.98
CA GLU A 148 10.64 -3.40 8.32
C GLU A 148 9.19 -3.79 8.68
N ASN A 149 8.20 -3.12 8.08
CA ASN A 149 6.79 -3.33 8.38
C ASN A 149 6.01 -4.08 7.29
N LEU A 150 6.64 -4.51 6.19
CA LEU A 150 5.96 -5.22 5.09
C LEU A 150 5.17 -6.45 5.55
N LYS A 151 5.73 -7.22 6.49
CA LYS A 151 5.07 -8.40 7.04
C LYS A 151 3.81 -8.02 7.82
N ALA A 152 3.93 -7.05 8.72
CA ALA A 152 2.80 -6.57 9.53
C ALA A 152 1.71 -5.94 8.65
N GLU A 153 2.10 -5.22 7.59
CA GLU A 153 1.18 -4.68 6.60
C GLU A 153 0.41 -5.78 5.87
N HIS A 154 1.09 -6.85 5.45
CA HIS A 154 0.45 -7.97 4.77
C HIS A 154 -0.53 -8.72 5.69
N GLU A 155 -0.16 -8.95 6.95
CA GLU A 155 -1.03 -9.56 7.96
C GLU A 155 -2.27 -8.68 8.24
N ALA A 156 -2.08 -7.37 8.31
CA ALA A 156 -3.16 -6.40 8.49
C ALA A 156 -4.12 -6.42 7.30
N TRP A 157 -3.57 -6.44 6.08
CA TRP A 157 -4.34 -6.57 4.84
C TRP A 157 -5.22 -7.82 4.85
N ILE A 158 -4.64 -8.99 5.13
CA ILE A 158 -5.37 -10.26 5.22
C ILE A 158 -6.52 -10.15 6.23
N THR A 159 -6.22 -9.62 7.41
CA THR A 159 -7.20 -9.53 8.50
C THR A 159 -8.39 -8.65 8.12
N VAL A 160 -8.13 -7.44 7.60
CA VAL A 160 -9.18 -6.51 7.18
C VAL A 160 -9.94 -7.04 5.97
N TYR A 161 -9.26 -7.63 4.99
CA TYR A 161 -9.93 -8.20 3.82
C TYR A 161 -10.93 -9.29 4.23
N ASN A 162 -10.48 -10.23 5.07
CA ASN A 162 -11.31 -11.34 5.50
C ASN A 162 -12.48 -10.87 6.37
N SER A 163 -12.28 -9.88 7.24
CA SER A 163 -13.35 -9.34 8.08
C SER A 163 -14.44 -8.64 7.26
N ARG A 164 -14.09 -8.03 6.13
CA ARG A 164 -15.01 -7.23 5.30
C ARG A 164 -15.66 -8.00 4.18
N VAL A 165 -14.95 -8.93 3.54
CA VAL A 165 -15.41 -9.59 2.32
C VAL A 165 -15.15 -11.10 2.29
N GLY A 166 -14.59 -11.69 3.35
CA GLY A 166 -14.22 -13.11 3.43
C GLY A 166 -15.39 -14.10 3.59
N SER A 167 -16.60 -13.77 3.11
CA SER A 167 -17.81 -14.63 3.21
C SER A 167 -18.34 -15.08 1.85
#